data_AF-A0A352FUI7-F1
#
_entry.id   AF-A0A352FUI7-F1
#
_cell.length_a   1.000
_cell.length_b   1.000
_cell.length_c   1.000
_cell.angle_alpha   90.00
_cell.angle_beta   90.00
_cell.angle_gamma   90.00
#
_symmetry.space_group_name_H-M   'P 1'
#
loop_
_entity.id
_entity.type
_entity.pdbx_description
1 polymer ?
#
loop_
_entity_poly.entity_id
_entity_poly.type
_entity_poly.pdbx_seq_one_letter_code
_entity_poly.pdbx_strand_id
1 'polypeptide(L)'
;MFVDSSAKRTTKRHEHNTNPHEGAQVEMGQKGISMKDVLKTTTLVLLFLVGTGFFFRYQGDKLAASATGSNNQEMIALEREAEMAPLSASEGRAKSLPVGQWGGEHISLDVTGRGATVEYDCAHATIARRITIDRHGGFDVSGKQSSEHGGPVRQGQEASGYPVRFKGQVNDKTMTLNVTNSLTKELIGTFTLVHGAEPRLMKCK
;
A
#
# COMPACT_ATOMS: atom_id res chain seq x y z
N MET A 1 69.31 -48.05 4.93
CA MET A 1 69.06 -48.23 6.38
C MET A 1 68.03 -47.17 6.74
N PHE A 2 66.72 -47.48 6.75
CA PHE A 2 65.94 -47.97 7.93
C PHE A 2 66.15 -47.01 9.13
N VAL A 3 65.16 -46.35 9.75
CA VAL A 3 63.81 -46.81 10.14
C VAL A 3 62.82 -45.62 10.23
N ASP A 4 61.57 -45.92 9.92
CA ASP A 4 60.30 -45.21 10.13
C ASP A 4 59.92 -45.08 11.63
N SER A 5 59.23 -44.02 12.08
CA SER A 5 58.21 -44.08 13.16
C SER A 5 57.63 -42.73 13.64
N SER A 6 56.37 -42.55 13.26
CA SER A 6 55.21 -42.48 14.17
C SER A 6 54.91 -41.22 15.01
N ALA A 7 53.84 -40.55 14.57
CA ALA A 7 52.64 -40.17 15.34
C ALA A 7 52.69 -39.00 16.35
N LYS A 8 51.93 -37.93 16.04
CA LYS A 8 50.55 -37.79 16.53
C LYS A 8 49.79 -36.70 15.78
N ARG A 9 48.72 -37.12 15.11
CA ARG A 9 47.67 -36.31 14.49
C ARG A 9 46.65 -35.98 15.58
N THR A 10 46.47 -34.72 15.95
CA THR A 10 45.37 -34.27 16.82
C THR A 10 44.48 -33.32 16.04
N THR A 11 43.50 -33.93 15.37
CA THR A 11 42.28 -33.31 14.87
C THR A 11 41.50 -32.70 16.04
N LYS A 12 41.45 -31.38 16.15
CA LYS A 12 40.54 -30.69 17.07
C LYS A 12 39.18 -30.56 16.38
N ARG A 13 38.34 -31.55 16.60
CA ARG A 13 36.91 -31.56 16.25
C ARG A 13 36.25 -30.41 17.03
N HIS A 14 35.78 -29.39 16.32
CA HIS A 14 34.95 -28.35 16.91
C HIS A 14 33.57 -28.96 17.18
N GLU A 15 33.28 -29.12 18.46
CA GLU A 15 32.09 -29.79 18.97
C GLU A 15 30.84 -28.95 18.72
N HIS A 16 29.81 -29.64 18.26
CA HIS A 16 28.50 -29.12 17.94
C HIS A 16 27.70 -28.96 19.24
N ASN A 17 27.25 -27.73 19.49
CA ASN A 17 25.97 -27.33 20.07
C ASN A 17 25.12 -28.41 20.76
N THR A 18 24.80 -28.20 22.04
CA THR A 18 23.41 -28.07 22.55
C THR A 18 23.44 -27.61 24.01
N ASN A 19 22.89 -26.44 24.31
CA ASN A 19 22.46 -26.10 25.67
C ASN A 19 21.01 -25.61 25.61
N PRO A 20 20.07 -26.19 26.38
CA PRO A 20 18.67 -25.82 26.36
C PRO A 20 18.44 -24.67 27.36
N HIS A 21 18.19 -23.47 26.85
CA HIS A 21 17.64 -22.40 27.69
C HIS A 21 16.13 -22.60 27.85
N GLU A 22 15.80 -23.23 28.97
CA GLU A 22 14.76 -22.86 29.94
C GLU A 22 13.75 -21.81 29.45
N GLY A 23 12.51 -22.25 29.26
CA GLY A 23 11.40 -21.43 28.79
C GLY A 23 10.94 -20.41 29.83
N ALA A 24 11.00 -19.14 29.46
CA ALA A 24 10.20 -18.10 30.07
C ALA A 24 8.77 -18.23 29.55
N GLN A 25 7.85 -18.64 30.43
CA GLN A 25 6.42 -18.62 30.16
C GLN A 25 5.95 -17.17 30.06
N VAL A 26 5.47 -16.78 28.89
CA VAL A 26 4.66 -15.57 28.70
C VAL A 26 3.25 -15.88 29.18
N GLU A 27 2.88 -15.28 30.31
CA GLU A 27 1.54 -15.33 30.87
C GLU A 27 0.57 -14.61 29.92
N MET A 28 -0.13 -15.40 29.09
CA MET A 28 -1.24 -14.90 28.27
C MET A 28 -2.43 -14.61 29.20
N GLY A 29 -2.61 -13.34 29.56
CA GLY A 29 -3.84 -12.84 30.16
C GLY A 29 -5.02 -12.98 29.21
N GLN A 30 -5.70 -14.13 29.24
CA GLN A 30 -7.03 -14.32 28.67
C GLN A 30 -8.02 -13.42 29.43
N LYS A 31 -8.33 -12.24 28.88
CA LYS A 31 -9.56 -11.52 29.24
C LYS A 31 -10.74 -12.30 28.67
N GLY A 32 -11.34 -13.15 29.50
CA GLY A 32 -12.58 -13.85 29.20
C GLY A 32 -13.68 -12.84 28.89
N ILE A 33 -14.18 -12.88 27.66
CA ILE A 33 -15.40 -12.17 27.26
C ILE A 33 -16.55 -12.81 28.03
N SER A 34 -17.21 -12.03 28.88
CA SER A 34 -18.30 -12.52 29.72
C SER A 34 -19.52 -12.83 28.84
N MET A 35 -20.13 -13.99 29.03
CA MET A 35 -21.33 -14.44 28.30
C MET A 35 -22.54 -13.47 28.47
N LYS A 36 -22.46 -12.58 29.46
CA LYS A 36 -23.44 -11.52 29.73
C LYS A 36 -23.33 -10.35 28.74
N ASP A 37 -22.17 -10.15 28.11
CA ASP A 37 -21.91 -9.07 27.14
C ASP A 37 -22.34 -9.44 25.71
N VAL A 38 -22.37 -10.74 25.40
CA VAL A 38 -22.90 -11.28 24.13
C VAL A 38 -24.42 -11.15 24.07
N LEU A 39 -25.12 -11.29 25.20
CA LEU A 39 -26.59 -11.24 25.23
C LEU A 39 -27.16 -9.82 25.09
N LYS A 40 -26.40 -8.78 25.46
CA LYS A 40 -26.81 -7.38 25.31
C LYS A 40 -26.65 -6.84 23.89
N THR A 41 -25.66 -7.34 23.15
CA THR A 41 -25.34 -6.88 21.80
C THR A 41 -26.32 -7.44 20.76
N THR A 42 -26.84 -8.65 20.95
CA THR A 42 -27.81 -9.27 20.03
C THR A 42 -29.20 -8.60 20.07
N THR A 43 -29.61 -8.07 21.22
CA THR A 43 -30.93 -7.40 21.39
C THR A 43 -30.98 -6.03 20.70
N LEU A 44 -29.85 -5.33 20.58
CA LEU A 44 -29.79 -4.02 19.93
C LEU A 44 -29.92 -4.11 18.40
N VAL A 45 -29.40 -5.18 17.79
CA VAL A 45 -29.43 -5.39 16.33
C VAL A 45 -30.83 -5.77 15.85
N LEU A 46 -31.60 -6.52 16.65
CA LEU A 46 -32.97 -6.89 16.32
C LEU A 46 -33.95 -5.70 16.35
N LEU A 47 -33.75 -4.73 17.23
CA LEU A 47 -34.61 -3.53 17.29
C LEU A 47 -34.41 -2.58 16.09
N PHE A 48 -33.25 -2.62 15.42
CA PHE A 48 -33.03 -1.84 14.20
C PHE A 48 -33.71 -2.46 12.97
N LEU A 49 -33.87 -3.79 12.89
CA LEU A 49 -34.44 -4.45 11.72
C LEU A 49 -35.98 -4.40 11.64
N VAL A 50 -36.67 -4.16 12.75
CA VAL A 50 -38.14 -3.98 12.75
C VAL A 50 -38.56 -2.51 12.69
N GLY A 51 -37.63 -1.58 12.97
CA GLY A 51 -37.90 -0.13 13.07
C GLY A 51 -37.99 0.64 11.74
N THR A 52 -37.57 0.06 10.61
CA THR A 52 -37.63 0.72 9.29
C THR A 52 -38.64 0.10 8.33
N GLY A 53 -39.50 -0.79 8.83
CA GLY A 53 -40.46 -1.55 8.01
C GLY A 53 -41.83 -0.91 7.77
N PHE A 54 -42.11 0.29 8.32
CA PHE A 54 -43.49 0.82 8.33
C PHE A 54 -43.56 2.36 8.20
N PHE A 55 -42.99 2.91 7.13
CA PHE A 55 -43.51 4.15 6.51
C PHE A 55 -43.66 3.89 5.01
N PHE A 56 -44.80 3.30 4.64
CA PHE A 56 -45.94 4.04 4.08
C PHE A 56 -45.76 4.47 2.61
N ARG A 57 -46.48 3.73 1.76
CA ARG A 57 -47.22 4.21 0.58
C ARG A 57 -46.41 4.91 -0.52
N TYR A 58 -45.87 4.10 -1.44
CA TYR A 58 -45.84 4.45 -2.86
C TYR A 58 -47.10 3.89 -3.53
N GLN A 59 -48.17 4.70 -3.54
CA GLN A 59 -49.30 4.50 -4.44
C GLN A 59 -49.61 5.86 -5.07
N GLY A 60 -49.62 5.91 -6.39
CA GLY A 60 -49.88 7.13 -7.14
C GLY A 60 -49.55 6.97 -8.61
N ASP A 61 -50.36 6.18 -9.32
CA ASP A 61 -50.54 6.32 -10.75
C ASP A 61 -50.92 7.76 -11.08
N LYS A 62 -50.21 8.38 -12.05
CA LYS A 62 -50.81 9.36 -12.95
C LYS A 62 -50.27 9.18 -14.36
N LEU A 63 -51.14 8.62 -15.19
CA LEU A 63 -51.12 8.74 -16.63
C LEU A 63 -51.30 10.20 -17.09
N ALA A 64 -50.70 10.47 -18.24
CA ALA A 64 -51.07 11.43 -19.30
C ALA A 64 -50.72 12.93 -19.12
N ALA A 65 -49.80 13.38 -19.98
CA ALA A 65 -49.96 14.46 -20.98
C ALA A 65 -48.53 14.88 -21.43
N SER A 66 -48.04 14.45 -22.59
CA SER A 66 -48.21 15.10 -23.88
C SER A 66 -48.16 16.64 -23.80
N ALA A 67 -46.98 17.19 -24.05
CA ALA A 67 -46.83 18.51 -24.65
C ALA A 67 -45.54 18.50 -25.50
N THR A 68 -45.77 18.35 -26.79
CA THR A 68 -44.88 18.64 -27.90
C THR A 68 -44.21 20.01 -27.77
N GLY A 69 -42.89 20.07 -27.94
CA GLY A 69 -42.12 21.29 -28.18
C GLY A 69 -41.01 20.98 -29.18
N SER A 70 -41.31 21.24 -30.45
CA SER A 70 -40.53 20.90 -31.65
C SER A 70 -39.72 22.11 -32.09
N ASN A 71 -38.38 22.07 -32.00
CA ASN A 71 -37.55 23.02 -32.71
C ASN A 71 -36.30 22.33 -33.31
N ASN A 72 -36.53 21.72 -34.48
CA ASN A 72 -35.62 21.72 -35.64
C ASN A 72 -34.29 20.96 -35.48
N GLN A 73 -34.34 19.63 -35.58
CA GLN A 73 -33.22 18.87 -36.14
C GLN A 73 -33.76 17.96 -37.23
N GLU A 74 -33.73 18.54 -38.43
CA GLU A 74 -34.07 17.95 -39.70
C GLU A 74 -33.12 16.77 -39.99
N MET A 75 -33.69 15.57 -39.94
CA MET A 75 -33.59 14.56 -40.98
C MET A 75 -32.18 14.27 -41.55
N ILE A 76 -31.50 13.27 -41.00
CA ILE A 76 -31.08 12.10 -41.79
C ILE A 76 -31.25 10.86 -40.89
N ALA A 77 -32.28 10.07 -41.18
CA ALA A 77 -32.43 8.73 -40.63
C ALA A 77 -31.65 7.72 -41.50
N LEU A 78 -31.41 6.53 -40.92
CA LEU A 78 -30.70 5.35 -41.47
C LEU A 78 -29.19 5.48 -41.23
N GLU A 79 -28.54 4.75 -40.33
CA GLU A 79 -28.57 3.29 -40.17
C GLU A 79 -28.44 2.86 -38.70
N ARG A 80 -29.20 1.81 -38.36
CA ARG A 80 -29.06 1.04 -37.11
C ARG A 80 -27.75 0.26 -37.15
N GLU A 81 -26.73 0.74 -36.46
CA GLU A 81 -25.64 -0.12 -36.00
C GLU A 81 -25.50 0.06 -34.48
N ALA A 82 -25.78 -1.05 -33.80
CA ALA A 82 -25.47 -1.38 -32.41
C ALA A 82 -25.00 -0.21 -31.52
N GLU A 83 -25.95 0.40 -30.82
CA GLU A 83 -25.67 1.29 -29.69
C GLU A 83 -25.08 0.46 -28.55
N MET A 84 -23.79 0.20 -28.67
CA MET A 84 -22.93 -0.27 -27.60
C MET A 84 -22.88 0.89 -26.60
N ALA A 85 -23.83 0.88 -25.67
CA ALA A 85 -23.85 1.80 -24.56
C ALA A 85 -22.44 1.85 -23.96
N PRO A 86 -21.82 3.03 -23.82
CA PRO A 86 -20.62 3.10 -23.01
C PRO A 86 -21.08 2.61 -21.63
N LEU A 87 -20.47 1.53 -21.15
CA LEU A 87 -20.37 1.30 -19.72
C LEU A 87 -19.64 2.53 -19.20
N SER A 88 -20.42 3.58 -18.90
CA SER A 88 -20.02 4.70 -18.08
C SER A 88 -19.84 4.10 -16.69
N ALA A 89 -18.75 3.36 -16.53
CA ALA A 89 -18.11 3.22 -15.27
C ALA A 89 -17.91 4.66 -14.83
N SER A 90 -18.72 5.08 -13.87
CA SER A 90 -18.34 6.12 -12.93
C SER A 90 -17.08 5.59 -12.23
N GLU A 91 -15.95 5.59 -12.94
CA GLU A 91 -14.64 5.58 -12.36
C GLU A 91 -14.60 6.84 -11.51
N GLY A 92 -14.84 6.67 -10.21
CA GLY A 92 -14.73 7.75 -9.25
C GLY A 92 -13.42 8.48 -9.54
N ARG A 93 -13.53 9.78 -9.86
CA ARG A 93 -12.41 10.62 -10.31
C ARG A 93 -11.13 10.24 -9.58
N ALA A 94 -10.19 9.62 -10.28
CA ALA A 94 -8.93 9.18 -9.69
C ALA A 94 -8.24 10.38 -9.04
N LYS A 95 -8.05 10.33 -7.72
CA LYS A 95 -7.44 11.41 -6.94
C LYS A 95 -5.92 11.30 -7.09
N SER A 96 -5.22 12.41 -7.31
CA SER A 96 -3.74 12.38 -7.27
C SER A 96 -3.24 12.46 -5.82
N LEU A 97 -2.11 11.83 -5.52
CA LEU A 97 -1.40 12.04 -4.25
C LEU A 97 -1.02 13.54 -4.13
N PRO A 98 -1.26 14.19 -2.97
CA PRO A 98 -0.86 15.57 -2.76
C PRO A 98 0.62 15.82 -3.06
N VAL A 99 0.84 16.85 -3.88
CA VAL A 99 2.17 17.31 -4.31
C VAL A 99 2.91 17.93 -3.12
N GLY A 100 4.23 17.86 -3.14
CA GLY A 100 5.12 18.38 -2.09
C GLY A 100 5.72 17.27 -1.24
N GLN A 101 6.35 17.69 -0.15
CA GLN A 101 7.13 16.79 0.70
C GLN A 101 6.24 15.98 1.65
N TRP A 102 6.62 14.73 1.83
CA TRP A 102 6.12 13.81 2.83
C TRP A 102 7.31 13.34 3.65
N GLY A 103 7.36 13.72 4.93
CA GLY A 103 8.46 13.40 5.83
C GLY A 103 8.08 12.28 6.80
N GLY A 104 9.01 11.37 7.03
CA GLY A 104 8.90 10.31 8.02
C GLY A 104 10.23 10.05 8.72
N GLU A 105 10.24 9.06 9.60
CA GLU A 105 11.48 8.54 10.16
C GLU A 105 12.17 7.64 9.13
N HIS A 106 13.46 7.86 8.89
CA HIS A 106 14.28 7.13 7.91
C HIS A 106 13.81 7.22 6.44
N ILE A 107 12.92 8.16 6.13
CA ILE A 107 12.39 8.34 4.77
C ILE A 107 11.98 9.80 4.48
N SER A 108 12.22 10.23 3.25
CA SER A 108 11.59 11.41 2.64
C SER A 108 10.98 11.00 1.29
N LEU A 109 9.81 11.54 0.97
CA LEU A 109 9.19 11.42 -0.34
C LEU A 109 8.83 12.81 -0.86
N ASP A 110 9.40 13.20 -1.99
CA ASP A 110 9.01 14.43 -2.71
C ASP A 110 8.09 14.06 -3.87
N VAL A 111 6.82 14.48 -3.79
CA VAL A 111 5.80 14.17 -4.78
C VAL A 111 5.67 15.33 -5.76
N THR A 112 5.74 15.03 -7.05
CA THR A 112 5.47 15.97 -8.15
C THR A 112 4.19 15.58 -8.89
N GLY A 113 3.70 16.45 -9.78
CA GLY A 113 2.60 16.10 -10.68
C GLY A 113 2.92 15.00 -11.70
N ARG A 114 4.15 14.50 -11.78
CA ARG A 114 4.60 13.51 -12.78
C ARG A 114 5.13 12.21 -12.17
N GLY A 115 5.47 12.21 -10.89
CA GLY A 115 6.21 11.16 -10.25
C GLY A 115 6.69 11.59 -8.87
N ALA A 116 7.65 10.88 -8.31
CA ALA A 116 8.22 11.23 -7.01
C ALA A 116 9.66 10.75 -6.88
N THR A 117 10.41 11.37 -5.97
CA THR A 117 11.72 10.90 -5.51
C THR A 117 11.63 10.47 -4.05
N VAL A 118 12.30 9.38 -3.71
CA VAL A 118 12.33 8.82 -2.35
C VAL A 118 13.78 8.83 -1.89
N GLU A 119 14.01 9.31 -0.68
CA GLU A 119 15.30 9.27 -0.01
C GLU A 119 15.17 8.40 1.24
N TYR A 120 16.15 7.53 1.45
CA TYR A 120 16.34 6.72 2.64
C TYR A 120 17.68 7.07 3.28
N ASP A 121 17.99 6.41 4.39
CA ASP A 121 19.27 6.53 5.09
C ASP A 121 20.46 6.09 4.22
N CYS A 122 20.35 4.96 3.50
CA CYS A 122 21.44 4.40 2.67
C CYS A 122 21.08 4.23 1.18
N ALA A 123 19.99 4.82 0.70
CA ALA A 123 19.48 4.57 -0.64
C ALA A 123 18.59 5.72 -1.11
N HIS A 124 18.34 5.77 -2.41
CA HIS A 124 17.31 6.62 -2.99
C HIS A 124 16.53 5.85 -4.05
N ALA A 125 15.32 6.29 -4.35
CA ALA A 125 14.49 5.71 -5.39
C ALA A 125 13.73 6.77 -6.18
N THR A 126 13.25 6.35 -7.35
CA THR A 126 12.43 7.19 -8.24
C THR A 126 11.15 6.47 -8.61
N ILE A 127 10.06 7.23 -8.68
CA ILE A 127 8.75 6.81 -9.18
C ILE A 127 8.49 7.66 -10.42
N ALA A 128 8.59 7.06 -11.60
CA ALA A 128 8.56 7.81 -12.87
C ALA A 128 7.14 8.19 -13.34
N ARG A 129 6.10 7.74 -12.64
CA ARG A 129 4.69 7.97 -13.02
C ARG A 129 3.95 8.66 -11.89
N ARG A 130 2.96 9.50 -12.28
CA ARG A 130 2.06 10.16 -11.34
C ARG A 130 1.43 9.12 -10.41
N ILE A 131 1.39 9.44 -9.12
CA ILE A 131 0.78 8.58 -8.11
C ILE A 131 -0.70 8.96 -7.99
N THR A 132 -1.57 8.01 -8.33
CA THR A 132 -3.02 8.13 -8.19
C THR A 132 -3.50 7.26 -7.04
N ILE A 133 -4.34 7.85 -6.19
CA ILE A 133 -4.99 7.23 -5.06
C ILE A 133 -6.39 6.78 -5.49
N ASP A 134 -6.76 5.56 -5.11
CA ASP A 134 -8.10 5.03 -5.31
C ASP A 134 -9.12 5.60 -4.28
N ARG A 135 -10.37 5.17 -4.39
CA ARG A 135 -11.47 5.60 -3.50
C ARG A 135 -11.27 5.21 -2.04
N HIS A 136 -10.39 4.25 -1.75
CA HIS A 136 -10.09 3.75 -0.41
C HIS A 136 -8.82 4.36 0.17
N GLY A 137 -8.19 5.32 -0.49
CA GLY A 137 -6.93 5.90 -0.03
C GLY A 137 -5.69 5.11 -0.42
N GLY A 138 -5.83 4.04 -1.21
CA GLY A 138 -4.73 3.16 -1.60
C GLY A 138 -4.03 3.60 -2.88
N PHE A 139 -2.75 3.28 -2.99
CA PHE A 139 -2.03 3.28 -4.28
C PHE A 139 -1.01 2.14 -4.35
N ASP A 140 -0.68 1.76 -5.57
CA ASP A 140 0.32 0.72 -5.84
C ASP A 140 1.09 1.09 -7.12
N VAL A 141 2.37 1.47 -6.98
CA VAL A 141 3.20 1.99 -8.08
C VAL A 141 4.59 1.39 -8.09
N SER A 142 5.19 1.27 -9.28
CA SER A 142 6.56 0.78 -9.46
C SER A 142 7.55 1.92 -9.39
N GLY A 143 8.76 1.63 -8.92
CA GLY A 143 9.90 2.54 -9.02
C GLY A 143 11.22 1.79 -9.20
N LYS A 144 12.30 2.57 -9.21
CA LYS A 144 13.69 2.07 -9.30
C LYS A 144 14.45 2.60 -8.09
N GLN A 145 15.06 1.70 -7.31
CA GLN A 145 15.85 2.03 -6.13
C GLN A 145 17.32 1.77 -6.39
N SER A 146 18.17 2.67 -5.93
CA SER A 146 19.63 2.60 -6.02
C SER A 146 20.22 2.74 -4.62
N SER A 147 21.18 1.89 -4.29
CA SER A 147 21.95 2.04 -3.05
C SER A 147 22.87 3.25 -3.14
N GLU A 148 22.97 4.01 -2.06
CA GLU A 148 24.02 4.99 -1.91
C GLU A 148 25.32 4.27 -1.54
N HIS A 149 26.44 4.77 -2.04
CA HIS A 149 27.76 4.24 -1.73
C HIS A 149 28.74 5.38 -1.47
N GLY A 150 29.57 5.22 -0.44
CA GLY A 150 30.67 6.12 -0.18
C GLY A 150 31.74 6.05 -1.28
N GLY A 151 32.45 7.16 -1.48
CA GLY A 151 33.57 7.25 -2.42
C GLY A 151 33.24 7.88 -3.78
N PRO A 152 34.26 8.11 -4.62
CA PRO A 152 34.08 8.83 -5.88
C PRO A 152 33.16 8.07 -6.85
N VAL A 153 32.06 8.71 -7.25
CA VAL A 153 31.25 8.26 -8.38
C VAL A 153 31.97 8.67 -9.67
N ARG A 154 32.21 7.74 -10.60
CA ARG A 154 32.76 8.10 -11.91
C ARG A 154 31.71 8.90 -12.70
N GLN A 155 32.15 9.92 -13.43
CA GLN A 155 31.25 10.60 -14.38
C GLN A 155 30.72 9.58 -15.39
N GLY A 156 29.39 9.49 -15.54
CA GLY A 156 28.72 8.52 -16.40
C GLY A 156 28.44 7.15 -15.77
N GLN A 157 28.84 6.92 -14.52
CA GLN A 157 28.43 5.72 -13.80
C GLN A 157 26.98 5.88 -13.32
N GLU A 158 26.04 5.24 -14.02
CA GLU A 158 24.69 5.06 -13.46
C GLU A 158 24.78 4.16 -12.23
N ALA A 159 24.15 4.61 -11.13
CA ALA A 159 23.93 3.73 -9.99
C ALA A 159 23.10 2.52 -10.46
N SER A 160 23.62 1.32 -10.25
CA SER A 160 22.91 0.07 -10.58
C SER A 160 21.68 -0.04 -9.68
N GLY A 161 20.54 0.42 -10.18
CA GLY A 161 19.27 0.34 -9.46
C GLY A 161 18.50 -0.94 -9.77
N TYR A 162 17.67 -1.38 -8.81
CA TYR A 162 16.77 -2.53 -8.95
C TYR A 162 15.30 -2.10 -8.84
N PRO A 163 14.36 -2.87 -9.42
CA PRO A 163 12.95 -2.48 -9.41
C PRO A 163 12.32 -2.72 -8.03
N VAL A 164 11.53 -1.75 -7.58
CA VAL A 164 10.81 -1.79 -6.31
C VAL A 164 9.33 -1.48 -6.51
N ARG A 165 8.50 -1.93 -5.58
CA ARG A 165 7.07 -1.66 -5.54
C ARG A 165 6.74 -0.87 -4.30
N PHE A 166 5.98 0.21 -4.49
CA PHE A 166 5.49 1.09 -3.44
C PHE A 166 3.99 0.89 -3.29
N LYS A 167 3.58 0.41 -2.11
CA LYS A 167 2.18 0.29 -1.72
C LYS A 167 1.89 1.25 -0.59
N GLY A 168 1.02 2.22 -0.85
CA GLY A 168 0.67 3.22 0.15
C GLY A 168 -0.80 3.17 0.54
N GLN A 169 -1.06 3.53 1.79
CA GLN A 169 -2.39 3.78 2.33
C GLN A 169 -2.41 5.19 2.93
N VAL A 170 -3.22 6.07 2.37
CA VAL A 170 -3.29 7.49 2.74
C VAL A 170 -4.58 7.75 3.51
N ASN A 171 -4.43 8.28 4.72
CA ASN A 171 -5.52 8.74 5.58
C ASN A 171 -5.23 10.21 5.94
N ASP A 172 -6.00 11.12 5.35
CA ASP A 172 -5.79 12.57 5.43
C ASP A 172 -4.37 13.02 5.01
N LYS A 173 -3.57 13.46 5.98
CA LYS A 173 -2.18 13.90 5.80
C LYS A 173 -1.15 12.83 6.16
N THR A 174 -1.60 11.66 6.61
CA THR A 174 -0.73 10.57 7.05
C THR A 174 -0.77 9.44 6.03
N MET A 175 0.37 8.83 5.77
CA MET A 175 0.51 7.72 4.85
C MET A 175 1.34 6.60 5.48
N THR A 176 0.85 5.37 5.41
CA THR A 176 1.68 4.17 5.60
C THR A 176 2.17 3.72 4.24
N LEU A 177 3.48 3.56 4.08
CA LEU A 177 4.14 3.18 2.83
C LEU A 177 4.94 1.90 3.02
N ASN A 178 4.59 0.85 2.28
CA ASN A 178 5.34 -0.39 2.17
C ASN A 178 6.18 -0.37 0.91
N VAL A 179 7.46 -0.71 1.05
CA VAL A 179 8.42 -0.78 -0.06
C VAL A 179 8.91 -2.22 -0.18
N THR A 180 8.79 -2.81 -1.36
CA THR A 180 9.17 -4.21 -1.60
C THR A 180 10.09 -4.31 -2.81
N ASN A 181 11.12 -5.14 -2.73
CA ASN A 181 11.92 -5.50 -3.89
C ASN A 181 11.04 -6.30 -4.89
N SER A 182 10.91 -5.81 -6.12
CA SER A 182 9.97 -6.41 -7.08
C SER A 182 10.43 -7.79 -7.58
N LEU A 183 11.73 -8.08 -7.54
CA LEU A 183 12.31 -9.34 -8.00
C LEU A 183 12.26 -10.40 -6.89
N THR A 184 12.76 -10.06 -5.70
CA THR A 184 12.86 -11.02 -4.57
C THR A 184 11.58 -11.10 -3.74
N LYS A 185 10.67 -10.13 -3.87
CA LYS A 185 9.47 -9.94 -3.03
C LYS A 185 9.78 -9.66 -1.56
N GLU A 186 11.02 -9.37 -1.24
CA GLU A 186 11.46 -8.99 0.10
C GLU A 186 10.92 -7.60 0.48
N LEU A 187 10.38 -7.49 1.69
CA LEU A 187 9.97 -6.21 2.27
C LEU A 187 11.23 -5.42 2.66
N ILE A 188 11.44 -4.27 2.02
CA ILE A 188 12.55 -3.35 2.31
C ILE A 188 12.22 -2.55 3.57
N GLY A 189 10.97 -2.11 3.72
CA GLY A 189 10.54 -1.41 4.91
C GLY A 189 9.06 -0.98 4.85
N THR A 190 8.55 -0.64 6.02
CA THR A 190 7.26 0.00 6.22
C THR A 190 7.49 1.31 6.94
N PHE A 191 6.99 2.40 6.35
CA PHE A 191 7.23 3.74 6.84
C PHE A 191 5.93 4.49 7.08
N THR A 192 5.95 5.41 8.04
CA THR A 192 4.87 6.37 8.25
C THR A 192 5.38 7.73 7.83
N LEU A 193 4.65 8.39 6.92
CA LEU A 193 4.97 9.70 6.39
C LEU A 193 3.82 10.67 6.65
N VAL A 194 4.15 11.94 6.87
CA VAL A 194 3.19 13.02 7.05
C VAL A 194 3.44 14.12 6.00
N HIS A 195 2.38 14.54 5.32
CA HIS A 195 2.45 15.61 4.31
C HIS A 195 2.85 16.93 4.95
N GLY A 196 3.90 17.55 4.42
CA GLY A 196 4.49 18.79 4.91
C GLY A 196 5.36 18.66 6.16
N ALA A 197 5.59 17.45 6.67
CA ALA A 197 6.53 17.23 7.78
C ALA A 197 7.98 17.16 7.28
N GLU A 198 8.90 17.61 8.12
CA GLU A 198 10.34 17.49 7.87
C GLU A 198 10.77 16.01 7.99
N PRO A 199 11.54 15.45 7.04
CA PRO A 199 12.06 14.09 7.13
C PRO A 199 13.16 13.98 8.19
N ARG A 200 13.25 12.82 8.85
CA ARG A 200 14.30 12.49 9.81
C ARG A 200 15.20 11.40 9.23
N LEU A 201 16.15 11.80 8.38
CA LEU A 201 17.12 10.91 7.74
C LEU A 201 18.44 10.83 8.53
N MET A 202 19.03 9.64 8.56
CA MET A 202 20.36 9.38 9.12
C MET A 202 21.23 8.74 8.05
N LYS A 203 22.03 9.55 7.35
CA LYS A 203 22.83 9.05 6.22
C LYS A 203 23.86 8.02 6.67
N CYS A 204 23.99 6.97 5.87
CA CYS A 204 24.89 5.86 6.14
C CYS A 204 26.37 6.26 5.95
N LYS A 205 27.24 5.61 6.73
CA LYS A 205 28.68 5.87 6.73
C LYS A 205 29.43 5.03 5.72
#